data_AF-A0A8C4JQ44-F1
#
_entry.id   AF-A0A8C4JQ44-F1
#
_cell.length_a   1.000
_cell.length_b   1.000
_cell.length_c   1.000
_cell.angle_alpha   90.00
_cell.angle_beta   90.00
_cell.angle_gamma   90.00
#
_symmetry.space_group_name_H-M   'P 1'
#
loop_
_entity.id
_entity.type
_entity.pdbx_description
1 polymer ?
#
loop_
_entity_poly.entity_id
_entity_poly.type
_entity_poly.pdbx_seq_one_letter_code
_entity_poly.pdbx_strand_id
1 'polypeptide(L)'
;MEIKQAGWCKKPASPINARAALKVGGRTTYTIFLLAITAVTGSTDNSGSALAPCVCWDVIMVTWKISPKTGGHCTLGYRADLNQTNRTNCTENMSWKSRPDRDPTLQIQPVGRASEGNYICEMATREGNFHQTYHLTVLVPPELTVYCDSRGNPVCKAVAGKPAAQIWWVPASSSRPEEEDHGDETVTILSTFTGNGTDVNSATCFVSHPAMSYNQSIACPSSKLSSMHSAFKIPANVCVLKQTSVALDGLQQEPCS
;
A
#
# COMPACT_ATOMS: atom_id res chain seq x y z
N MET A 1 -21.45 4.33 -45.65
CA MET A 1 -22.89 4.65 -45.83
C MET A 1 -23.62 4.12 -44.61
N GLU A 2 -24.56 4.92 -44.14
CA GLU A 2 -25.07 5.03 -42.77
C GLU A 2 -26.45 4.35 -42.67
N ILE A 3 -26.75 3.73 -41.51
CA ILE A 3 -28.06 3.56 -40.80
C ILE A 3 -29.26 2.86 -41.52
N LYS A 4 -30.27 2.23 -40.89
CA LYS A 4 -30.94 2.30 -39.55
C LYS A 4 -31.88 1.06 -39.40
N GLN A 5 -31.92 0.39 -38.24
CA GLN A 5 -33.01 0.29 -37.23
C GLN A 5 -34.43 -0.20 -37.62
N ALA A 6 -34.94 -1.17 -36.83
CA ALA A 6 -36.24 -1.19 -36.11
C ALA A 6 -36.26 -2.48 -35.21
N GLY A 7 -36.70 -2.56 -33.96
CA GLY A 7 -37.51 -1.68 -33.11
C GLY A 7 -38.82 -2.39 -32.71
N TRP A 8 -38.89 -3.05 -31.54
CA TRP A 8 -40.16 -3.18 -30.79
C TRP A 8 -39.94 -3.42 -29.29
N CYS A 9 -40.45 -2.49 -28.47
CA CYS A 9 -40.54 -2.57 -27.02
C CYS A 9 -41.87 -3.22 -26.59
N LYS A 10 -41.87 -4.01 -25.50
CA LYS A 10 -43.09 -4.35 -24.73
C LYS A 10 -43.01 -3.74 -23.32
N LYS A 11 -44.14 -3.18 -22.86
CA LYS A 11 -44.33 -2.47 -21.57
C LYS A 11 -44.55 -3.44 -20.39
N PRO A 12 -44.35 -2.97 -19.13
CA PRO A 12 -44.24 -3.80 -17.94
C PRO A 12 -45.59 -4.06 -17.22
N ALA A 13 -45.67 -5.18 -16.49
CA ALA A 13 -46.71 -5.45 -15.50
C ALA A 13 -46.28 -4.95 -14.10
N SER A 14 -47.24 -4.43 -13.34
CA SER A 14 -47.07 -3.86 -11.98
C SER A 14 -47.10 -4.94 -10.87
N PRO A 15 -46.70 -4.59 -9.63
CA PRO A 15 -46.03 -5.51 -8.71
C PRO A 15 -46.97 -6.26 -7.76
N ILE A 16 -46.59 -7.49 -7.40
CA ILE A 16 -47.14 -8.26 -6.29
C ILE A 16 -46.10 -8.28 -5.16
N ASN A 17 -46.56 -7.99 -3.95
CA ASN A 17 -45.81 -7.93 -2.70
C ASN A 17 -44.98 -9.20 -2.44
N ALA A 18 -43.66 -9.05 -2.31
CA ALA A 18 -42.80 -10.05 -1.69
C ALA A 18 -41.93 -9.35 -0.64
N ARG A 19 -42.18 -9.70 0.64
CA ARG A 19 -41.42 -9.28 1.81
C ARG A 19 -40.05 -9.98 1.73
N ALA A 20 -39.05 -9.30 1.18
CA ALA A 20 -37.68 -9.82 1.15
C ALA A 20 -37.00 -9.58 2.50
N ALA A 21 -36.60 -10.67 3.15
CA ALA A 21 -35.75 -10.66 4.32
C ALA A 21 -34.42 -9.94 4.01
N LEU A 22 -34.07 -8.97 4.85
CA LEU A 22 -32.82 -8.23 4.78
C LEU A 22 -31.65 -9.19 5.12
N LYS A 23 -31.04 -9.79 4.10
CA LYS A 23 -29.76 -10.48 4.26
C LYS A 23 -28.69 -9.39 4.26
N VAL A 24 -28.19 -9.06 5.46
CA VAL A 24 -27.03 -8.18 5.65
C VAL A 24 -25.88 -8.78 4.84
N GLY A 25 -25.62 -8.18 3.68
CA GLY A 25 -24.46 -8.50 2.87
C GLY A 25 -23.24 -8.02 3.63
N GLY A 26 -22.45 -8.97 4.17
CA GLY A 26 -21.13 -8.68 4.68
C GLY A 26 -20.34 -7.99 3.58
N ARG A 27 -20.01 -6.71 3.78
CA ARG A 27 -19.02 -6.03 2.96
C ARG A 27 -17.70 -6.74 3.23
N THR A 28 -17.22 -7.50 2.25
CA THR A 28 -15.83 -7.97 2.24
C THR A 28 -14.94 -6.73 2.13
N THR A 29 -14.49 -6.21 3.27
CA THR A 29 -13.56 -5.08 3.32
C THR A 29 -12.22 -5.56 2.78
N TYR A 30 -11.84 -5.12 1.58
CA TYR A 30 -10.53 -5.39 1.01
C TYR A 30 -9.52 -4.45 1.65
N THR A 31 -8.82 -4.90 2.70
CA THR A 31 -7.69 -4.15 3.28
C THR A 31 -6.57 -4.11 2.26
N ILE A 32 -6.28 -2.91 1.74
CA ILE A 32 -5.22 -2.68 0.75
C ILE A 32 -3.92 -2.48 1.53
N PHE A 33 -2.88 -3.22 1.18
CA PHE A 33 -1.55 -3.09 1.75
C PHE A 33 -0.62 -2.46 0.72
N LEU A 34 0.03 -1.36 1.09
CA LEU A 34 1.09 -0.72 0.31
C LEU A 34 2.43 -0.99 0.98
N LEU A 35 3.56 -0.80 0.29
CA LEU A 35 4.84 -1.36 0.74
C LEU A 35 5.95 -0.33 0.71
N ALA A 36 6.81 -0.39 1.72
CA ALA A 36 8.06 0.36 1.78
C ALA A 36 9.22 -0.64 1.93
N ILE A 37 10.25 -0.46 1.12
CA ILE A 37 11.43 -1.33 1.04
C ILE A 37 12.68 -0.48 1.25
N THR A 38 13.46 -0.81 2.27
CA THR A 38 14.77 -0.19 2.53
C THR A 38 15.87 -1.22 2.32
N ALA A 39 16.87 -0.90 1.51
CA ALA A 39 17.95 -1.81 1.13
C ALA A 39 19.30 -1.34 1.74
N VAL A 40 20.06 -2.26 2.35
CA VAL A 40 21.41 -2.01 2.89
C VAL A 40 22.44 -2.94 2.24
N THR A 41 23.42 -2.36 1.54
CA THR A 41 24.52 -3.06 0.86
C THR A 41 25.70 -3.27 1.81
N GLY A 42 26.33 -4.44 1.74
CA GLY A 42 27.63 -4.72 2.35
C GLY A 42 28.53 -5.46 1.37
N SER A 43 29.76 -5.00 1.17
CA SER A 43 30.80 -5.72 0.45
C SER A 43 31.94 -6.10 1.41
N THR A 44 32.58 -7.24 1.16
CA THR A 44 33.84 -7.60 1.81
C THR A 44 34.93 -7.45 0.76
N ASP A 45 35.60 -6.29 0.74
CA ASP A 45 36.57 -5.96 -0.29
C ASP A 45 37.93 -6.63 -0.03
N ASN A 46 38.51 -7.22 -1.08
CA ASN A 46 39.95 -7.40 -1.21
C ASN A 46 40.35 -6.86 -2.60
N SER A 47 41.22 -5.86 -2.60
CA SER A 47 41.53 -5.00 -3.75
C SER A 47 42.33 -5.70 -4.85
N GLY A 48 41.99 -5.43 -6.11
CA GLY A 48 42.83 -5.69 -7.28
C GLY A 48 42.24 -5.09 -8.55
N SER A 49 42.75 -3.94 -8.98
CA SER A 49 42.33 -3.26 -10.22
C SER A 49 42.86 -3.97 -11.46
N ALA A 50 41.97 -4.32 -12.40
CA ALA A 50 42.29 -4.54 -13.80
C ALA A 50 41.07 -4.17 -14.66
N LEU A 51 41.31 -3.48 -15.77
CA LEU A 51 40.30 -3.16 -16.78
C LEU A 51 39.70 -4.49 -17.29
N ALA A 52 38.42 -4.75 -16.97
CA ALA A 52 37.75 -5.99 -17.33
C ALA A 52 36.75 -5.76 -18.49
N PRO A 53 36.71 -6.65 -19.50
CA PRO A 53 35.61 -6.70 -20.45
C PRO A 53 34.33 -7.11 -19.73
N CYS A 54 33.17 -6.72 -20.27
CA CYS A 54 31.82 -6.94 -19.75
C CYS A 54 31.71 -8.19 -18.85
N VAL A 55 31.75 -7.98 -17.54
CA VAL A 55 31.61 -9.06 -16.57
C VAL A 55 30.12 -9.27 -16.35
N CYS A 56 29.52 -10.20 -17.09
CA CYS A 56 28.35 -10.90 -16.59
C CYS A 56 28.85 -11.73 -15.40
N TRP A 57 28.41 -11.39 -14.19
CA TRP A 57 28.82 -12.15 -13.01
C TRP A 57 28.32 -13.60 -13.21
N ASP A 58 29.23 -14.58 -13.20
CA ASP A 58 28.88 -15.99 -13.35
C ASP A 58 28.30 -16.47 -12.02
N VAL A 59 27.00 -16.21 -11.83
CA VAL A 59 26.26 -16.54 -10.60
C VAL A 59 26.27 -18.05 -10.43
N ILE A 60 26.90 -18.53 -9.35
CA ILE A 60 26.95 -19.96 -8.99
C ILE A 60 25.71 -20.32 -8.17
N MET A 61 25.35 -19.45 -7.22
CA MET A 61 24.25 -19.68 -6.29
C MET A 61 23.59 -18.37 -5.89
N VAL A 62 22.26 -18.38 -5.78
CA VAL A 62 21.46 -17.30 -5.19
C VAL A 62 20.63 -17.89 -4.05
N THR A 63 20.63 -17.24 -2.89
CA THR A 63 19.85 -17.67 -1.73
C THR A 63 19.11 -16.49 -1.13
N TRP A 64 17.80 -16.61 -1.00
CA TRP A 64 16.99 -15.72 -0.18
C TRP A 64 16.78 -16.34 1.19
N LYS A 65 17.27 -15.67 2.24
CA LYS A 65 16.94 -15.95 3.64
C LYS A 65 15.85 -14.99 4.08
N ILE A 66 14.68 -15.52 4.40
CA ILE A 66 13.46 -14.76 4.65
C ILE A 66 13.07 -14.95 6.12
N SER A 67 12.96 -13.84 6.83
CA SER A 67 12.67 -13.80 8.27
C SER A 67 11.51 -12.84 8.54
N PRO A 68 10.26 -13.29 8.38
CA PRO A 68 9.10 -12.50 8.73
C PRO A 68 9.05 -12.24 10.25
N LYS A 69 8.42 -11.14 10.67
CA LYS A 69 8.14 -10.84 12.08
C LYS A 69 7.24 -11.90 12.73
N THR A 70 6.34 -12.48 11.94
CA THR A 70 5.37 -13.48 12.39
C THR A 70 5.47 -14.73 11.52
N GLY A 71 5.54 -15.90 12.14
CA GLY A 71 5.75 -17.17 11.45
C GLY A 71 7.21 -17.67 11.53
N GLY A 72 7.54 -18.65 10.69
CA GLY A 72 8.86 -19.27 10.65
C GLY A 72 9.78 -18.65 9.60
N HIS A 73 11.09 -18.78 9.83
CA HIS A 73 12.08 -18.46 8.81
C HIS A 73 11.99 -19.43 7.62
N CYS A 74 12.22 -18.92 6.42
CA CYS A 74 12.24 -19.73 5.22
C CYS A 74 13.40 -19.36 4.30
N THR A 75 13.82 -20.33 3.47
CA THR A 75 14.98 -20.18 2.59
C THR A 75 14.64 -20.65 1.18
N LEU A 76 14.88 -19.78 0.19
CA LEU A 76 14.71 -20.07 -1.22
C LEU A 76 16.07 -19.96 -1.92
N GLY A 77 16.64 -21.11 -2.28
CA GLY A 77 17.94 -21.22 -2.94
C GLY A 77 17.82 -21.63 -4.40
N TYR A 78 18.73 -21.15 -5.24
CA TYR A 78 18.90 -21.58 -6.61
C TYR A 78 20.39 -21.82 -6.89
N ARG A 79 20.67 -22.98 -7.48
CA ARG A 79 21.98 -23.46 -7.90
C ARG A 79 22.03 -23.39 -9.42
N ALA A 80 22.85 -22.48 -9.97
CA ALA A 80 22.94 -22.29 -11.42
C ALA A 80 23.66 -23.47 -12.10
N ASP A 81 24.66 -24.04 -11.43
CA ASP A 81 25.42 -25.22 -11.87
C ASP A 81 24.53 -26.44 -12.08
N LEU A 82 23.52 -26.62 -11.21
CA LEU A 82 22.56 -27.72 -11.29
C LEU A 82 21.24 -27.34 -11.98
N ASN A 83 21.05 -26.05 -12.30
CA ASN A 83 19.78 -25.48 -12.71
C ASN A 83 18.62 -25.93 -11.79
N GLN A 84 18.84 -25.86 -10.47
CA GLN A 84 17.94 -26.43 -9.47
C GLN A 84 17.55 -25.39 -8.42
N THR A 85 16.25 -25.29 -8.14
CA THR A 85 15.72 -24.54 -7.00
C THR A 85 15.53 -25.47 -5.81
N ASN A 86 16.01 -25.05 -4.65
CA ASN A 86 15.72 -25.68 -3.36
C ASN A 86 14.88 -24.73 -2.51
N ARG A 87 13.79 -25.24 -1.95
CA ARG A 87 12.88 -24.47 -1.10
C ARG A 87 12.77 -25.16 0.26
N THR A 88 13.08 -24.42 1.32
CA THR A 88 12.98 -24.88 2.70
C THR A 88 11.99 -24.00 3.46
N ASN A 89 10.89 -24.58 3.95
CA ASN A 89 9.84 -23.91 4.73
C ASN A 89 9.13 -22.72 4.06
N CYS A 90 9.44 -22.36 2.82
CA CYS A 90 8.71 -21.29 2.13
C CYS A 90 7.35 -21.81 1.65
N THR A 91 6.32 -20.99 1.76
CA THR A 91 5.04 -21.19 1.06
C THR A 91 5.15 -20.82 -0.42
N GLU A 92 4.18 -21.25 -1.22
CA GLU A 92 4.13 -20.98 -2.67
C GLU A 92 3.96 -19.50 -3.02
N ASN A 93 3.51 -18.68 -2.07
CA ASN A 93 3.36 -17.23 -2.21
C ASN A 93 4.68 -16.46 -2.37
N MET A 94 5.83 -17.12 -2.20
CA MET A 94 7.16 -16.52 -2.34
C MET A 94 7.97 -17.30 -3.36
N SER A 95 8.20 -16.74 -4.55
CA SER A 95 8.86 -17.42 -5.68
C SER A 95 9.85 -16.51 -6.38
N TRP A 96 10.61 -17.06 -7.33
CA TRP A 96 11.41 -16.23 -8.24
C TRP A 96 10.51 -15.56 -9.27
N LYS A 97 10.80 -14.30 -9.61
CA LYS A 97 10.10 -13.58 -10.69
C LYS A 97 10.50 -14.12 -12.07
N SER A 98 11.75 -14.55 -12.20
CA SER A 98 12.37 -15.03 -13.44
C SER A 98 13.55 -15.95 -13.10
N ARG A 99 14.36 -16.30 -14.10
CA ARG A 99 15.54 -17.16 -13.90
C ARG A 99 16.56 -16.50 -12.94
N PRO A 100 16.89 -17.11 -11.79
CA PRO A 100 17.69 -16.44 -10.76
C PRO A 100 19.15 -16.22 -11.15
N ASP A 101 19.69 -16.98 -12.13
CA ASP A 101 21.02 -16.76 -12.71
C ASP A 101 21.14 -15.44 -13.49
N ARG A 102 20.00 -14.87 -13.94
CA ARG A 102 19.97 -13.60 -14.68
C ARG A 102 19.34 -12.47 -13.87
N ASP A 103 18.30 -12.82 -13.14
CA ASP A 103 17.52 -11.88 -12.34
C ASP A 103 17.14 -12.58 -11.02
N PRO A 104 17.88 -12.33 -9.93
CA PRO A 104 17.70 -12.96 -8.63
C PRO A 104 16.49 -12.42 -7.86
N THR A 105 15.55 -11.75 -8.53
CA THR A 105 14.41 -11.08 -7.92
C THR A 105 13.45 -12.06 -7.23
N LEU A 106 13.20 -11.80 -5.94
CA LEU A 106 12.16 -12.49 -5.17
C LEU A 106 10.81 -11.82 -5.39
N GLN A 107 9.81 -12.60 -5.76
CA GLN A 107 8.41 -12.19 -5.88
C GLN A 107 7.61 -12.71 -4.67
N ILE A 108 6.81 -11.82 -4.08
CA ILE A 108 5.88 -12.14 -2.99
C ILE A 108 4.45 -11.82 -3.44
N GLN A 109 3.55 -12.81 -3.45
CA GLN A 109 2.18 -12.65 -3.89
C GLN A 109 1.19 -13.65 -3.22
N PRO A 110 0.11 -13.17 -2.55
CA PRO A 110 -0.16 -11.78 -2.21
C PRO A 110 0.72 -11.29 -1.06
N VAL A 111 0.96 -9.99 -1.00
CA VAL A 111 1.61 -9.36 0.16
C VAL A 111 0.57 -9.07 1.24
N GLY A 112 0.90 -9.38 2.49
CA GLY A 112 0.06 -9.08 3.65
C GLY A 112 0.90 -8.74 4.89
N ARG A 113 0.25 -8.45 6.02
CA ARG A 113 0.94 -8.10 7.28
C ARG A 113 1.99 -9.13 7.71
N ALA A 114 1.71 -10.42 7.48
CA ALA A 114 2.65 -11.50 7.78
C ALA A 114 3.91 -11.53 6.89
N SER A 115 3.93 -10.74 5.80
CA SER A 115 5.11 -10.56 4.96
C SER A 115 6.11 -9.55 5.56
N GLU A 116 5.76 -8.79 6.60
CA GLU A 116 6.73 -7.87 7.19
C GLU A 116 7.92 -8.62 7.79
N GLY A 117 9.12 -8.11 7.57
CA GLY A 117 10.33 -8.68 8.15
C GLY A 117 11.59 -8.39 7.36
N ASN A 118 12.61 -9.21 7.60
CA ASN A 118 13.94 -9.07 7.01
C ASN A 118 14.13 -10.11 5.91
N TYR A 119 14.60 -9.64 4.76
CA TYR A 119 14.84 -10.45 3.58
C TYR A 119 16.29 -10.24 3.16
N ILE A 120 17.08 -11.30 3.16
CA ILE A 120 18.50 -11.23 2.81
C ILE A 120 18.70 -12.03 1.53
N CYS A 121 19.20 -11.38 0.49
CA CYS A 121 19.70 -12.04 -0.70
C CYS A 121 21.20 -12.28 -0.52
N GLU A 122 21.64 -13.51 -0.70
CA GLU A 122 23.04 -13.91 -0.74
C GLU A 122 23.34 -14.48 -2.13
N MET A 123 24.39 -13.96 -2.78
CA MET A 123 24.83 -14.37 -4.10
C MET A 123 26.29 -14.83 -4.02
N ALA A 124 26.57 -16.01 -4.56
CA ALA A 124 27.92 -16.51 -4.75
C ALA A 124 28.26 -16.47 -6.24
N THR A 125 29.37 -15.84 -6.57
CA THR A 125 29.91 -15.76 -7.93
C THR A 125 31.38 -16.21 -7.92
N ARG A 126 32.04 -16.23 -9.08
CA ARG A 126 33.47 -16.54 -9.14
C ARG A 126 34.34 -15.45 -8.50
N GLU A 127 33.83 -14.22 -8.47
CA GLU A 127 34.52 -13.03 -8.01
C GLU A 127 34.39 -12.83 -6.49
N GLY A 128 33.38 -13.44 -5.87
CA GLY A 128 33.17 -13.35 -4.43
C GLY A 128 31.74 -13.67 -4.00
N ASN A 129 31.48 -13.41 -2.73
CA ASN A 129 30.16 -13.54 -2.14
C ASN A 129 29.61 -12.16 -1.82
N PHE A 130 28.35 -11.94 -2.14
CA PHE A 130 27.66 -10.66 -1.98
C PHE A 130 26.37 -10.89 -1.23
N HIS A 131 25.98 -9.92 -0.41
CA HIS A 131 24.69 -9.98 0.23
C HIS A 131 24.01 -8.62 0.29
N GLN A 132 22.68 -8.64 0.24
CA GLN A 132 21.84 -7.46 0.31
C GLN A 132 20.71 -7.73 1.30
N THR A 133 20.52 -6.81 2.25
CA THR A 133 19.42 -6.91 3.22
C THR A 133 18.32 -5.93 2.84
N TYR A 134 17.07 -6.40 2.89
CA TYR A 134 15.85 -5.62 2.70
C TYR A 134 14.98 -5.70 3.94
N HIS A 135 14.47 -4.55 4.36
CA HIS A 135 13.44 -4.46 5.38
C HIS A 135 12.09 -4.22 4.69
N LEU A 136 11.21 -5.22 4.74
CA LEU A 136 9.88 -5.12 4.16
C LEU A 136 8.89 -4.64 5.22
N THR A 137 8.31 -3.45 5.00
CA THR A 137 7.25 -2.88 5.84
C THR A 137 5.95 -2.76 5.06
N VAL A 138 4.85 -3.12 5.70
CA VAL A 138 3.49 -3.10 5.16
C VAL A 138 2.77 -1.85 5.69
N LEU A 139 2.40 -1.00 4.75
CA LEU A 139 1.61 0.20 4.96
C LEU A 139 0.11 -0.12 4.88
N VAL A 140 -0.67 0.48 5.76
CA VAL A 140 -2.15 0.42 5.75
C VAL A 140 -2.65 1.83 5.47
N PRO A 141 -3.21 2.11 4.27
CA PRO A 141 -3.82 3.41 3.99
C PRO A 141 -5.00 3.64 4.95
N PRO A 142 -5.09 4.82 5.60
CA PRO A 142 -6.18 5.11 6.52
C PRO A 142 -7.51 5.29 5.78
N GLU A 143 -8.61 4.92 6.43
CA GLU A 143 -9.95 5.32 5.95
C GLU A 143 -10.24 6.76 6.39
N LEU A 144 -10.51 7.64 5.43
CA LEU A 144 -10.68 9.06 5.69
C LEU A 144 -12.15 9.48 5.78
N THR A 145 -12.46 10.29 6.78
CA THR A 145 -13.76 10.96 6.91
C THR A 145 -13.56 12.41 7.33
N VAL A 146 -14.26 13.33 6.66
CA VAL A 146 -14.31 14.75 7.02
C VAL A 146 -15.78 15.13 7.21
N TYR A 147 -16.13 15.69 8.37
CA TYR A 147 -17.52 15.97 8.76
C TYR A 147 -17.60 17.07 9.81
N CYS A 148 -18.80 17.53 10.15
CA CYS A 148 -19.03 18.48 11.24
C CYS A 148 -19.47 17.73 12.51
N ASP A 149 -18.86 18.01 13.66
CA ASP A 149 -19.30 17.47 14.95
C ASP A 149 -20.65 18.07 15.40
N SER A 150 -21.20 17.56 16.50
CA SER A 150 -22.46 18.04 17.05
C SER A 150 -22.44 19.51 17.51
N ARG A 151 -21.25 20.09 17.67
CA ARG A 151 -21.04 21.50 18.02
C ARG A 151 -20.83 22.38 16.79
N GLY A 152 -20.84 21.80 15.59
CA GLY A 152 -20.59 22.51 14.33
C GLY A 152 -19.10 22.74 14.04
N ASN A 153 -18.19 22.03 14.72
CA ASN A 153 -16.76 22.11 14.42
C ASN A 153 -16.39 21.14 13.29
N PRO A 154 -15.55 21.55 12.32
CA PRO A 154 -14.98 20.62 11.36
C PRO A 154 -14.13 19.56 12.03
N VAL A 155 -14.29 18.31 11.60
CA VAL A 155 -13.54 17.15 12.07
C VAL A 155 -12.96 16.42 10.87
N CYS A 156 -11.70 16.02 10.98
CA CYS A 156 -11.01 15.18 10.03
C CYS A 156 -10.47 13.96 10.76
N LYS A 157 -10.89 12.77 10.33
CA LYS A 157 -10.54 11.50 10.96
C LYS A 157 -9.86 10.60 9.93
N ALA A 158 -8.67 10.13 10.26
CA ALA A 158 -7.92 9.12 9.52
C ALA A 158 -7.88 7.84 10.36
N VAL A 159 -8.62 6.82 9.95
CA VAL A 159 -8.85 5.60 10.74
C VAL A 159 -7.84 4.52 10.36
N ALA A 160 -7.24 3.89 11.37
CA ALA A 160 -6.41 2.69 11.25
C ALA A 160 -5.29 2.77 10.18
N GLY A 161 -4.58 3.91 10.13
CA GLY A 161 -3.41 4.08 9.26
C GLY A 161 -2.17 3.40 9.84
N LYS A 162 -1.33 2.83 8.97
CA LYS A 162 0.01 2.35 9.32
C LYS A 162 1.03 2.84 8.29
N PRO A 163 1.99 3.70 8.70
CA PRO A 163 2.09 4.36 10.01
C PRO A 163 0.94 5.35 10.26
N ALA A 164 0.91 5.97 11.44
CA ALA A 164 -0.03 7.04 11.73
C ALA A 164 0.02 8.13 10.63
N ALA A 165 -1.16 8.56 10.17
CA ALA A 165 -1.27 9.65 9.20
C ALA A 165 -1.06 11.00 9.89
N GLN A 166 -0.52 11.97 9.16
CA GLN A 166 -0.39 13.34 9.67
C GLN A 166 -1.59 14.16 9.19
N ILE A 167 -2.26 14.84 10.12
CA ILE A 167 -3.38 15.74 9.82
C ILE A 167 -3.01 17.18 10.17
N TRP A 168 -3.26 18.10 9.25
CA TRP A 168 -3.17 19.54 9.51
C TRP A 168 -4.27 20.31 8.78
N TRP A 169 -4.49 21.55 9.20
CA TRP A 169 -5.58 22.39 8.71
C TRP A 169 -5.06 23.68 8.07
N VAL A 170 -5.81 24.17 7.09
CA VAL A 170 -5.71 25.54 6.58
C VAL A 170 -7.10 26.20 6.67
N PRO A 171 -7.28 27.29 7.44
CA PRO A 171 -6.29 27.94 8.30
C PRO A 171 -5.82 27.02 9.45
N ALA A 172 -4.70 27.37 10.08
CA ALA A 172 -4.13 26.54 11.14
C ALA A 172 -5.11 26.40 12.32
N SER A 173 -5.27 25.16 12.80
CA SER A 173 -6.03 24.87 14.01
C SER A 173 -5.22 25.20 15.25
N SER A 174 -5.86 25.67 16.31
CA SER A 174 -5.24 25.82 17.64
C SER A 174 -5.22 24.51 18.44
N SER A 175 -6.05 23.54 18.06
CA SER A 175 -6.13 22.22 18.69
C SER A 175 -5.08 21.24 18.16
N ARG A 176 -4.63 20.33 19.02
CA ARG A 176 -3.78 19.19 18.62
C ARG A 176 -4.67 18.00 18.21
N PRO A 177 -4.27 17.22 17.18
CA PRO A 177 -4.92 15.95 16.89
C PRO A 177 -4.83 14.98 18.07
N GLU A 178 -5.86 14.17 18.23
CA GLU A 178 -5.93 13.05 19.16
C GLU A 178 -5.54 11.76 18.43
N GLU A 179 -4.84 10.88 19.12
CA GLU A 179 -4.36 9.60 18.59
C GLU A 179 -4.94 8.43 19.39
N GLU A 180 -5.37 7.39 18.69
CA GLU A 180 -5.85 6.14 19.25
C GLU A 180 -5.07 4.98 18.62
N ASP A 181 -4.29 4.27 19.44
CA ASP A 181 -3.56 3.06 19.05
C ASP A 181 -4.47 1.83 19.17
N HIS A 182 -4.55 1.05 18.09
CA HIS A 182 -5.39 -0.14 17.99
C HIS A 182 -4.68 -1.43 18.43
N GLY A 183 -3.37 -1.36 18.73
CA GLY A 183 -2.55 -2.50 19.14
C GLY A 183 -2.15 -3.45 18.00
N ASP A 184 -2.65 -3.24 16.78
CA ASP A 184 -2.29 -3.99 15.58
C ASP A 184 -1.34 -3.20 14.64
N GLU A 185 -0.55 -2.31 15.25
CA GLU A 185 0.35 -1.35 14.59
C GLU A 185 -0.39 -0.33 13.69
N THR A 186 -1.72 -0.21 13.82
CA THR A 186 -2.51 0.85 13.18
C THR A 186 -2.92 1.91 14.19
N VAL A 187 -2.97 3.15 13.72
CA VAL A 187 -3.32 4.32 14.55
C VAL A 187 -4.45 5.09 13.88
N THR A 188 -5.43 5.48 14.68
CA THR A 188 -6.48 6.41 14.27
C THR A 188 -6.15 7.81 14.76
N ILE A 189 -6.18 8.78 13.86
CA ILE A 189 -5.92 10.18 14.15
C ILE A 189 -7.21 10.96 13.95
N LEU A 190 -7.62 11.70 14.98
CA LEU A 190 -8.81 12.54 14.98
C LEU A 190 -8.40 14.00 15.22
N SER A 191 -8.68 14.88 14.26
CA SER A 191 -8.40 16.30 14.40
C SER A 191 -9.70 17.10 14.30
N THR A 192 -10.03 17.83 15.36
CA THR A 192 -11.17 18.75 15.37
C THR A 192 -10.64 20.17 15.18
N PHE A 193 -10.98 20.81 14.07
CA PHE A 193 -10.59 22.19 13.80
C PHE A 193 -11.17 23.13 14.86
N THR A 194 -10.29 23.93 15.47
CA THR A 194 -10.65 25.01 16.38
C THR A 194 -10.06 26.30 15.85
N GLY A 195 -10.92 27.23 15.42
CA GLY A 195 -10.51 28.53 14.92
C GLY A 195 -9.91 29.41 16.03
N ASN A 196 -9.01 30.32 15.67
CA ASN A 196 -8.33 31.21 16.63
C ASN A 196 -9.16 32.47 16.97
N GLY A 197 -10.48 32.34 17.13
CA GLY A 197 -11.39 33.45 17.45
C GLY A 197 -11.88 34.30 16.27
N THR A 198 -11.50 33.97 15.04
CA THR A 198 -12.12 34.52 13.81
C THR A 198 -13.20 33.57 13.30
N ASP A 199 -14.31 34.11 12.79
CA ASP A 199 -15.34 33.33 12.12
C ASP A 199 -14.75 32.74 10.82
N VAL A 200 -14.31 31.49 10.90
CA VAL A 200 -13.77 30.76 9.75
C VAL A 200 -14.93 30.10 9.02
N ASN A 201 -15.27 30.61 7.83
CA ASN A 201 -16.36 30.09 7.01
C ASN A 201 -16.09 28.68 6.46
N SER A 202 -14.82 28.32 6.26
CA SER A 202 -14.41 27.02 5.74
C SER A 202 -13.00 26.68 6.19
N ALA A 203 -12.76 25.42 6.51
CA ALA A 203 -11.43 24.90 6.81
C ALA A 203 -11.10 23.73 5.87
N THR A 204 -9.84 23.64 5.45
CA THR A 204 -9.34 22.55 4.61
C THR A 204 -8.50 21.63 5.45
N CYS A 205 -8.92 20.37 5.57
CA CYS A 205 -8.11 19.31 6.14
C CYS A 205 -7.12 18.82 5.10
N PHE A 206 -5.87 18.64 5.49
CA PHE A 206 -4.84 17.94 4.74
C PHE A 206 -4.42 16.70 5.53
N VAL A 207 -4.31 15.59 4.82
CA VAL A 207 -3.86 14.31 5.37
C VAL A 207 -2.69 13.80 4.54
N SER A 208 -1.57 13.51 5.20
CA SER A 208 -0.41 12.86 4.59
C SER A 208 -0.14 11.52 5.24
N HIS A 209 0.03 10.53 4.38
CA HIS A 209 0.42 9.18 4.73
C HIS A 209 1.37 8.68 3.64
N PRO A 210 2.40 7.84 3.95
CA PRO A 210 3.32 7.36 2.91
C PRO A 210 2.63 6.67 1.73
N ALA A 211 1.45 6.11 1.99
CA ALA A 211 0.63 5.41 1.00
C ALA A 211 -0.39 6.30 0.29
N MET A 212 -0.68 7.52 0.80
CA MET A 212 -1.64 8.44 0.18
C MET A 212 -1.52 9.89 0.67
N SER A 213 -1.91 10.83 -0.18
CA SER A 213 -2.09 12.25 0.17
C SER A 213 -3.51 12.68 -0.18
N TYR A 214 -4.15 13.43 0.72
CA TYR A 214 -5.55 13.84 0.59
C TYR A 214 -5.78 15.24 1.15
N ASN A 215 -6.71 15.98 0.55
CA ASN A 215 -7.21 17.22 1.14
C ASN A 215 -8.69 17.39 0.85
N GLN A 216 -9.40 18.01 1.78
CA GLN A 216 -10.81 18.34 1.62
C GLN A 216 -11.20 19.57 2.43
N SER A 217 -11.84 20.53 1.75
CA SER A 217 -12.46 21.69 2.38
C SER A 217 -13.85 21.34 2.91
N ILE A 218 -14.17 21.86 4.08
CA ILE A 218 -15.48 21.71 4.73
C ILE A 218 -15.89 23.04 5.35
N ALA A 219 -17.18 23.36 5.23
CA ALA A 219 -17.82 24.49 5.87
C ALA A 219 -18.91 23.97 6.78
N CYS A 220 -18.79 24.22 8.08
CA CYS A 220 -19.78 23.81 9.05
C CYS A 220 -20.71 24.98 9.38
N PRO A 221 -22.04 24.81 9.27
CA PRO A 221 -22.97 25.86 9.66
C PRO A 221 -22.81 26.16 11.15
N SER A 222 -22.55 27.43 11.48
CA SER A 222 -22.75 27.92 12.85
C SER A 222 -24.21 27.65 13.25
N SER A 223 -24.48 27.37 14.53
CA SER A 223 -25.82 27.07 15.07
C SER A 223 -26.87 28.19 14.88
N LYS A 224 -26.57 29.25 14.12
CA LYS A 224 -27.55 30.17 13.53
C LYS A 224 -28.08 29.59 12.21
N LEU A 225 -29.20 28.90 12.34
CA LEU A 225 -30.01 28.22 11.32
C LEU A 225 -30.19 28.99 9.99
N SER A 226 -29.94 28.33 8.85
CA SER A 226 -30.94 28.22 7.78
C SER A 226 -30.62 27.08 6.81
N SER A 227 -31.68 26.35 6.46
CA SER A 227 -31.73 25.20 5.57
C SER A 227 -31.36 25.56 4.13
N MET A 228 -30.53 24.72 3.47
CA MET A 228 -30.71 24.40 2.06
C MET A 228 -30.19 22.98 1.75
N HIS A 229 -31.07 22.16 1.20
CA HIS A 229 -30.70 20.91 0.54
C HIS A 229 -29.88 21.21 -0.71
N SER A 230 -28.70 20.60 -0.83
CA SER A 230 -28.06 20.44 -2.13
C SER A 230 -27.41 19.07 -2.23
N ALA A 231 -27.88 18.30 -3.20
CA ALA A 231 -27.37 16.97 -3.51
C ALA A 231 -26.02 17.12 -4.24
N PHE A 232 -24.93 16.73 -3.59
CA PHE A 232 -23.64 16.59 -4.25
C PHE A 232 -23.54 15.20 -4.89
N LYS A 233 -23.50 15.18 -6.22
CA LYS A 233 -23.13 13.98 -6.99
C LYS A 233 -21.66 13.67 -6.76
N ILE A 234 -21.39 12.44 -6.37
CA ILE A 234 -20.04 11.87 -6.30
C ILE A 234 -19.56 11.65 -7.75
N PRO A 235 -18.45 12.23 -8.21
CA PRO A 235 -17.75 11.68 -9.35
C PRO A 235 -17.10 10.37 -8.90
N ALA A 236 -17.66 9.25 -9.37
CA ALA A 236 -16.97 7.98 -9.33
C ALA A 236 -15.77 8.02 -10.28
N ASN A 237 -14.76 7.22 -9.92
CA ASN A 237 -13.52 6.90 -10.66
C ASN A 237 -12.29 7.71 -10.25
N VAL A 238 -11.74 7.35 -9.09
CA VAL A 238 -10.27 7.30 -8.94
C VAL A 238 -9.88 5.82 -9.00
N CYS A 239 -9.28 5.41 -10.12
CA CYS A 239 -8.61 4.12 -10.21
C CYS A 239 -7.31 4.22 -9.42
N VAL A 240 -7.30 3.72 -8.18
CA VAL A 240 -6.05 3.47 -7.46
C VAL A 240 -5.47 2.18 -8.03
N LEU A 241 -4.30 2.27 -8.67
CA LEU A 241 -3.53 1.10 -9.07
C LEU A 241 -3.16 0.32 -7.81
N LYS A 242 -3.74 -0.87 -7.66
CA LYS A 242 -3.45 -1.78 -6.55
C LYS A 242 -2.22 -2.59 -6.91
N GLN A 243 -1.14 -2.43 -6.15
CA GLN A 243 0.01 -3.31 -6.28
C GLN A 243 -0.10 -4.42 -5.21
N THR A 244 -0.51 -5.62 -5.64
CA THR A 244 -0.68 -6.80 -4.76
C THR A 244 0.56 -7.70 -4.73
N SER A 245 1.61 -7.31 -5.43
CA SER A 245 2.86 -8.05 -5.56
C SER A 245 4.04 -7.11 -5.36
N VAL A 246 5.03 -7.56 -4.59
CA VAL A 246 6.32 -6.90 -4.50
C VAL A 246 7.41 -7.80 -5.05
N ALA A 247 8.35 -7.13 -5.72
CA ALA A 247 9.58 -7.69 -6.21
C ALA A 247 10.72 -7.08 -5.38
N LEU A 248 11.54 -7.92 -4.76
CA LEU A 248 12.77 -7.50 -4.11
C LEU A 248 13.90 -7.86 -5.06
N ASP A 249 14.42 -6.84 -5.73
CA ASP A 249 15.46 -7.00 -6.75
C ASP A 249 16.82 -7.02 -6.06
N GLY A 250 17.53 -8.16 -6.11
CA GLY A 250 18.95 -8.27 -5.71
C GLY A 250 19.87 -7.40 -6.57
N LEU A 251 21.15 -7.27 -6.20
CA LEU A 251 22.17 -6.49 -6.94
C LEU A 251 21.89 -6.47 -8.46
N GLN A 252 21.54 -5.29 -8.96
CA GLN A 252 20.95 -5.11 -10.28
C GLN A 252 22.06 -5.07 -11.34
N GLN A 253 21.95 -5.92 -12.36
CA GLN A 253 22.79 -5.83 -13.57
C GLN A 253 22.24 -4.74 -14.50
N GLU A 254 23.14 -3.90 -15.01
CA GLU A 254 22.93 -3.19 -16.27
C GLU A 254 22.98 -4.22 -17.42
N PRO A 255 22.06 -4.18 -18.41
CA PRO A 255 22.09 -5.11 -19.52
C PRO A 255 23.35 -4.90 -20.36
N CYS A 256 24.13 -5.96 -20.59
CA CYS A 256 25.11 -5.97 -21.66
C CYS A 256 24.35 -5.95 -23.00
N SER A 257 24.49 -4.84 -23.75
CA SER A 257 23.98 -4.70 -25.12
C SER A 257 24.82 -5.49 -26.12
#